data_AF-A0A962JI77-F1
#
_entry.id   AF-A0A962JI77-F1
#
_cell.length_a   1.000
_cell.length_b   1.000
_cell.length_c   1.000
_cell.angle_alpha   90.00
_cell.angle_beta   90.00
_cell.angle_gamma   90.00
#
_symmetry.space_group_name_H-M   'P 1'
#
loop_
_entity.id
_entity.type
_entity.pdbx_description
1 polymer ?
#
loop_
_entity_poly.entity_id
_entity_poly.type
_entity_poly.pdbx_seq_one_letter_code
_entity_poly.pdbx_strand_id
1 'polypeptide(L)' 'MELAKIFQSGRSQAVRLPKAFRFSQNEVAVKHFGNGVLLLP' A
#
# COMPACT_ATOMS: atom_id res chain seq x y z
N MET A 1 -13.99 -7.70 -0.94
CA MET A 1 -13.10 -6.52 -0.85
C MET A 1 -12.68 -6.38 0.60
N GLU A 2 -11.39 -6.53 0.90
CA GLU A 2 -10.88 -6.21 2.24
C GLU A 2 -10.56 -4.71 2.32
N LEU A 3 -10.95 -4.08 3.42
CA LEU A 3 -10.63 -2.69 3.69
C LEU A 3 -9.30 -2.60 4.43
N ALA A 4 -8.43 -1.69 4.01
CA ALA A 4 -7.20 -1.35 4.70
C ALA A 4 -7.35 0.01 5.39
N LYS A 5 -6.70 0.18 6.55
CA LYS A 5 -6.70 1.47 7.25
C LYS A 5 -5.65 2.39 6.64
N ILE A 6 -6.06 3.64 6.38
CA ILE A 6 -5.17 4.75 6.06
C ILE A 6 -4.77 5.43 7.38
N PHE A 7 -3.49 5.77 7.52
CA PHE A 7 -2.95 6.45 8.69
C PHE A 7 -1.76 7.35 8.32
N GLN A 8 -1.30 8.16 9.27
CA GLN A 8 -0.10 8.98 9.10
C GLN A 8 1.14 8.24 9.59
N SER A 9 2.23 8.29 8.81
CA SER A 9 3.56 7.84 9.19
C SER A 9 4.51 9.04 9.07
N GLY A 10 4.78 9.70 10.19
CA GLY A 10 5.48 10.98 10.18
C GLY A 10 4.70 12.04 9.39
N ARG A 11 5.29 12.56 8.31
CA ARG A 11 4.67 13.55 7.41
C ARG A 11 4.02 12.92 6.16
N SER A 12 4.01 11.59 6.08
CA SER A 12 3.51 10.86 4.91
C SER A 12 2.21 10.12 5.22
N GLN A 13 1.34 10.00 4.22
CA GLN A 13 0.20 9.10 4.28
C GLN A 13 0.64 7.66 4.02
N ALA A 14 0.09 6.71 4.77
CA ALA A 14 0.40 5.29 4.65
C ALA A 14 -0.87 4.43 4.69
N VAL A 15 -0.80 3.24 4.09
CA VAL A 15 -1.85 2.21 4.13
C VAL A 15 -1.32 0.99 4.86
N ARG A 16 -2.08 0.46 5.83
CA ARG A 16 -1.70 -0.78 6.53
C ARG A 16 -2.18 -1.99 5.73
N LEU A 17 -1.25 -2.72 5.12
CA LEU A 17 -1.56 -3.95 4.39
C LEU A 17 -1.99 -5.07 5.36
N PRO A 18 -3.18 -5.70 5.14
CA PRO A 18 -3.56 -6.93 5.82
C PRO A 18 -2.54 -8.04 5.57
N LYS A 19 -2.48 -9.03 6.47
CA LYS A 19 -1.47 -10.10 6.42
C LYS A 19 -1.42 -10.82 5.07
N ALA A 20 -2.59 -11.05 4.44
CA ALA A 20 -2.71 -11.73 3.15
C ALA A 20 -2.09 -10.95 1.96
N PHE A 21 -1.86 -9.64 2.10
CA PHE A 21 -1.36 -8.76 1.04
C PHE A 21 0.04 -8.21 1.31
N ARG A 22 0.77 -8.73 2.31
CA ARG A 22 2.12 -8.26 2.63
C ARG A 22 3.12 -8.74 1.58
N PHE A 23 4.05 -7.86 1.21
CA PHE A 23 5.20 -8.20 0.38
C PHE A 23 6.31 -8.84 1.22
N SER A 24 7.14 -9.69 0.59
CA SER A 24 8.35 -10.24 1.21
C SER A 24 9.56 -9.31 1.09
N GLN A 25 9.52 -8.37 0.15
CA GLN A 25 10.57 -7.37 -0.07
C GLN A 25 10.32 -6.10 0.74
N ASN A 26 11.36 -5.29 0.87
CA ASN A 26 11.32 -4.04 1.64
C ASN A 26 10.83 -2.84 0.81
N GLU A 27 10.79 -2.98 -0.51
CA GLU A 27 10.45 -1.92 -1.45
C GLU A 27 9.54 -2.48 -2.56
N VAL A 28 8.74 -1.61 -3.16
CA VAL A 28 7.83 -1.91 -4.27
C VAL A 28 7.79 -0.71 -5.22
N ALA A 29 7.60 -0.96 -6.51
CA ALA A 29 7.28 0.09 -7.48
C ALA A 29 5.84 0.57 -7.28
N VAL A 30 5.61 1.87 -7.46
CA VAL A 30 4.30 2.52 -7.32
C VAL A 30 3.91 3.20 -8.64
N LYS A 31 2.68 2.95 -9.12
CA LYS A 31 2.14 3.59 -10.33
C LYS A 31 0.67 3.96 -10.14
N HIS A 32 0.25 5.11 -10.69
CA HIS A 32 -1.18 5.42 -10.81
C HIS A 32 -1.88 4.46 -11.78
N PHE A 33 -3.02 3.91 -11.38
CA PHE A 33 -3.83 3.02 -12.20
C PHE A 33 -5.32 3.27 -11.95
N GLY A 34 -5.99 3.85 -12.94
CA GLY A 34 -7.38 4.29 -12.80
C GLY A 34 -7.55 5.24 -11.61
N ASN A 35 -8.51 4.93 -10.73
CA ASN A 35 -8.79 5.71 -9.53
C ASN A 35 -7.96 5.30 -8.30
N GLY A 36 -6.86 4.56 -8.49
CA GLY A 36 -6.02 4.05 -7.41
C GLY A 36 -4.54 4.01 -7.74
N VAL A 37 -3.81 3.25 -6.93
CA VAL A 37 -2.38 2.98 -7.11
C VAL A 37 -2.16 1.48 -7.23
N LEU A 38 -1.24 1.08 -8.11
CA LEU A 38 -0.73 -0.27 -8.23
C LEU A 38 0.64 -0.35 -7.55
N LEU A 39 0.79 -1.34 -6.67
CA LEU A 39 2.05 -1.69 -6.02
C LEU A 39 2.57 -2.99 -6.64
N LEU A 40 3.81 -2.99 -7.12
CA LEU A 40 4.46 -4.16 -7.73
C LEU A 40 5.78 -4.45 -6.99
N PRO A 41 6.08 -5.71 -6.63
CA PRO A 41 7.38 -6.09 -6.09
C PRO A 41 8.53 -5.68 -7.01
#